data_AF-A0A6V7X613-F1
#
_entry.id   AF-A0A6V7X613-F1
#
_cell.length_a   1.000
_cell.length_b   1.000
_cell.length_c   1.000
_cell.angle_alpha   90.00
_cell.angle_beta   90.00
_cell.angle_gamma   90.00
#
_symmetry.space_group_name_H-M   'P 1'
#
loop_
_entity.id
_entity.type
_entity.pdbx_description
1 polymer ?
#
loop_
_entity_poly.entity_id
_entity_poly.type
_entity_poly.pdbx_seq_one_letter_code
_entity_poly.pdbx_strand_id
1 'polypeptide(L)'
;MIGEVYSSIIVYLEAIGLFSNFLLIWLILRYTMNEMKVYNRILLQTCVVDIIGIFSFAVVQPVYVSDNGVGTVWEYGPTHYLPTPWQSICFMFFVFIARFTTMNVCSQFVFRYLTVVR
;
A
#
# COMPACT_ATOMS: atom_id res chain seq x y z
N MET A 1 -7.68 20.47 12.96
CA MET A 1 -8.30 19.42 13.81
C MET A 1 -8.71 18.17 13.03
N ILE A 2 -9.79 18.16 12.22
CA ILE A 2 -10.24 16.92 11.53
C ILE A 2 -9.18 16.41 10.52
N GLY A 3 -8.58 17.29 9.72
CA GLY A 3 -7.55 16.91 8.74
C GLY A 3 -6.25 16.37 9.36
N GLU A 4 -5.84 16.91 10.51
CA GLU A 4 -4.64 16.46 11.23
C GLU A 4 -4.84 15.07 11.87
N VAL A 5 -6.03 14.84 12.43
CA VAL A 5 -6.41 13.52 12.95
C VAL A 5 -6.44 12.49 11.82
N TYR A 6 -7.01 12.85 10.67
CA TYR A 6 -7.03 11.98 9.49
C TYR A 6 -5.62 11.64 8.99
N SER A 7 -4.75 12.65 8.87
CA SER A 7 -3.35 12.44 8.47
C SER A 7 -2.59 11.54 9.45
N SER A 8 -2.80 11.73 10.76
CA SER A 8 -2.18 10.88 11.79
C SER A 8 -2.65 9.44 11.70
N ILE A 9 -3.96 9.21 11.53
CA ILE A 9 -4.53 7.86 11.36
C ILE A 9 -3.89 7.16 10.15
N ILE A 10 -3.74 7.86 9.02
CA ILE A 10 -3.13 7.27 7.83
C ILE A 10 -1.69 6.86 8.12
N VAL A 11 -0.87 7.72 8.72
CA VAL A 11 0.53 7.40 9.02
C VAL A 11 0.63 6.14 9.90
N TYR A 12 -0.26 5.99 10.89
CA TYR A 12 -0.30 4.77 11.70
C TYR A 12 -0.71 3.54 10.89
N LEU A 13 -1.71 3.66 10.02
CA LEU A 13 -2.15 2.55 9.16
C LEU A 13 -1.05 2.13 8.17
N GLU A 14 -0.32 3.08 7.59
CA GLU A 14 0.83 2.82 6.72
C GLU A 14 1.95 2.09 7.48
N ALA A 15 2.28 2.56 8.69
CA ALA A 15 3.29 1.92 9.53
C ALA A 15 2.92 0.48 9.92
N ILE A 16 1.67 0.26 10.32
CA ILE A 16 1.14 -1.08 10.63
C ILE A 16 1.15 -1.97 9.37
N GLY A 17 0.76 -1.41 8.22
CA GLY A 17 0.77 -2.10 6.93
C GLY A 17 2.17 -2.54 6.51
N LEU A 18 3.16 -1.65 6.62
CA LEU A 18 4.56 -1.97 6.34
C LEU A 18 5.09 -3.04 7.29
N PHE A 19 4.89 -2.86 8.60
CA PHE A 19 5.33 -3.82 9.62
C PHE A 19 4.74 -5.21 9.35
N SER A 20 3.44 -5.29 9.10
CA SER A 20 2.74 -6.54 8.85
C SER A 20 3.23 -7.24 7.58
N ASN A 21 3.47 -6.48 6.50
CA ASN A 21 4.01 -7.03 5.26
C ASN A 21 5.43 -7.55 5.42
N PHE A 22 6.32 -6.81 6.10
CA PHE A 22 7.67 -7.29 6.39
C PHE A 22 7.68 -8.51 7.30
N LEU A 23 6.84 -8.53 8.33
CA LEU A 23 6.68 -9.68 9.22
C LEU A 23 6.21 -10.91 8.42
N LEU A 24 5.25 -10.74 7.52
CA LEU A 24 4.74 -11.83 6.69
C LEU A 24 5.81 -12.35 5.71
N ILE A 25 6.59 -11.47 5.08
CA ILE A 25 7.73 -11.86 4.25
C ILE A 25 8.73 -12.70 5.08
N TRP A 26 9.07 -12.24 6.28
CA TRP A 26 9.97 -12.97 7.17
C TRP A 26 9.42 -14.35 7.55
N LEU A 27 8.13 -14.44 7.88
CA LEU A 27 7.47 -15.71 8.20
C LEU A 27 7.47 -16.66 7.01
N ILE A 28 7.17 -16.18 5.80
CA ILE A 28 7.24 -16.98 4.58
C ILE A 28 8.66 -17.53 4.40
N LEU A 29 9.69 -16.68 4.46
CA LEU A 29 11.07 -17.11 4.23
C LEU A 29 11.55 -18.13 5.27
N ARG A 30 11.11 -18.01 6.53
CA ARG A 30 11.57 -18.88 7.63
C ARG A 30 10.78 -20.18 7.78
N TYR A 31 9.48 -20.17 7.49
CA TYR A 31 8.57 -21.28 7.83
C TYR A 31 7.82 -21.89 6.63
N THR A 32 8.28 -21.64 5.39
CA THR A 32 7.63 -22.22 4.20
C THR A 32 7.68 -23.75 4.19
N MET A 33 6.51 -24.39 4.16
CA MET A 33 6.37 -25.81 3.84
C MET A 33 6.39 -26.04 2.32
N ASN A 34 7.00 -27.14 1.87
CA ASN A 34 7.15 -27.46 0.44
C ASN A 34 5.80 -27.57 -0.31
N GLU A 35 4.75 -28.01 0.37
CA GLU A 35 3.41 -28.19 -0.19
C GLU A 35 2.72 -26.86 -0.52
N MET A 36 3.10 -25.78 0.18
CA MET A 36 2.49 -24.45 0.04
C MET A 36 3.33 -23.50 -0.83
N LYS A 37 4.28 -24.01 -1.62
CA LYS A 37 5.20 -23.18 -2.43
C LYS A 37 4.49 -22.21 -3.37
N VAL A 38 3.44 -22.65 -4.06
CA VAL A 38 2.69 -21.80 -5.00
C VAL A 38 1.95 -20.70 -4.23
N TYR A 39 1.26 -21.08 -3.16
CA TYR A 39 0.56 -20.14 -2.29
C TYR A 39 1.50 -19.09 -1.69
N ASN A 40 2.65 -19.52 -1.17
CA ASN A 40 3.66 -18.63 -0.58
C ASN A 40 4.26 -17.68 -1.61
N ARG A 41 4.35 -18.08 -2.88
CA ARG A 41 4.80 -17.20 -3.97
C ARG A 41 3.78 -16.10 -4.26
N ILE A 42 2.48 -16.44 -4.28
CA ILE A 42 1.39 -15.46 -4.43
C ILE A 42 1.35 -14.52 -3.22
N LEU A 43 1.51 -15.05 -2.00
CA LEU A 43 1.56 -14.27 -0.77
C LEU A 43 2.72 -13.28 -0.79
N LEU A 44 3.92 -13.75 -1.16
CA LEU A 44 5.12 -12.92 -1.26
C LEU A 44 4.95 -11.80 -2.30
N GLN A 45 4.41 -12.11 -3.47
CA GLN A 45 4.11 -11.12 -4.49
C GLN A 45 3.13 -10.06 -3.95
N THR A 46 2.13 -10.49 -3.19
CA THR A 46 1.15 -9.56 -2.60
C THR A 46 1.82 -8.65 -1.58
N CYS A 47 2.66 -9.16 -0.69
CA CYS A 47 3.39 -8.34 0.27
C CYS A 47 4.27 -7.28 -0.41
N VAL A 48 4.96 -7.63 -1.49
CA VAL A 48 5.81 -6.70 -2.24
C VAL A 48 4.97 -5.60 -2.87
N VAL A 49 3.84 -5.96 -3.48
CA VAL A 49 2.92 -4.99 -4.10
C VAL A 49 2.30 -4.10 -3.04
N ASP A 50 1.91 -4.62 -1.88
CA ASP A 50 1.32 -3.84 -0.80
C ASP A 50 2.33 -2.82 -0.26
N ILE A 51 3.60 -3.20 -0.11
CA ILE A 51 4.67 -2.26 0.27
C ILE A 51 4.81 -1.14 -0.77
N ILE A 52 4.85 -1.48 -2.07
CA ILE A 52 4.90 -0.48 -3.15
C ILE A 52 3.65 0.42 -3.12
N GLY A 53 2.48 -0.18 -2.86
CA GLY A 53 1.20 0.51 -2.73
C GLY A 53 1.24 1.55 -1.62
N ILE A 54 1.71 1.16 -0.43
CA ILE A 54 1.87 2.06 0.72
C ILE A 54 2.81 3.22 0.38
N PHE A 55 3.98 2.96 -0.20
CA PHE A 55 4.89 4.05 -0.60
C PHE A 55 4.28 4.96 -1.67
N SER A 56 3.63 4.38 -2.68
CA SER A 56 2.99 5.17 -3.73
C SER A 56 1.85 6.04 -3.19
N PHE A 57 1.10 5.53 -2.22
CA PHE A 57 0.04 6.27 -1.54
C PHE A 57 0.62 7.42 -0.71
N ALA A 58 1.68 7.16 0.06
CA ALA A 58 2.34 8.18 0.87
C ALA A 58 2.84 9.38 0.06
N VAL A 59 3.22 9.15 -1.21
CA VAL A 59 3.71 10.18 -2.13
C VAL A 59 2.58 11.05 -2.72
N VAL A 60 1.38 10.50 -2.93
CA VAL A 60 0.28 11.19 -3.61
C VAL A 60 -0.85 11.64 -2.69
N GLN A 61 -0.88 11.15 -1.44
CA GLN A 61 -1.96 11.47 -0.51
C GLN A 61 -1.96 12.95 -0.12
N PRO A 62 -3.14 13.55 0.10
CA PRO A 62 -3.20 14.92 0.59
C PRO A 62 -2.56 15.06 1.99
N VAL A 63 -1.73 16.08 2.18
CA VAL A 63 -1.08 16.37 3.47
C VAL A 63 -1.53 17.74 3.97
N TYR A 64 -1.87 17.82 5.25
CA TYR A 64 -2.17 19.07 5.93
C TYR A 64 -0.88 19.63 6.54
N VAL A 65 -0.49 20.83 6.13
CA VAL A 65 0.72 21.51 6.62
C VAL A 65 0.32 22.85 7.23
N SER A 66 0.78 23.11 8.46
CA SER A 66 0.60 24.40 9.13
C SER A 66 1.90 25.19 9.08
N ASP A 67 2.00 26.13 8.14
CA ASP A 67 3.12 27.08 8.09
C ASP A 67 2.67 28.43 8.68
N ASN A 68 3.43 28.94 9.65
CA ASN A 68 3.20 30.25 10.28
C ASN A 68 1.77 30.49 10.83
N GLY A 69 1.09 29.43 11.28
CA GLY A 69 -0.27 29.51 11.82
C GLY A 69 -1.38 29.52 10.77
N VAL A 70 -1.05 29.39 9.48
CA VAL A 70 -2.01 29.20 8.39
C VAL A 70 -1.97 27.73 7.95
N GLY A 71 -3.09 27.03 8.12
CA GLY A 71 -3.25 25.67 7.62
C GLY A 71 -3.44 25.68 6.10
N THR A 72 -2.56 25.00 5.38
CA THR A 72 -2.68 24.76 3.94
C THR A 72 -2.79 23.25 3.67
N VAL A 73 -3.49 22.91 2.59
CA VAL A 73 -3.66 21.52 2.15
C VAL A 73 -2.85 21.33 0.88
N TRP A 74 -1.93 20.38 0.89
CA TRP A 74 -1.23 19.94 -0.30
C TRP A 74 -2.02 18.78 -0.91
N GLU A 75 -2.88 19.08 -1.89
CA GLU A 75 -3.79 18.09 -2.50
C GLU A 75 -3.07 16.89 -3.13
N TYR A 76 -1.83 17.09 -3.60
CA TYR A 76 -0.99 16.05 -4.20
C TYR A 76 0.13 15.56 -3.28
N GLY A 77 0.03 15.89 -1.98
CA GLY A 77 1.04 15.51 -1.00
C GLY A 77 2.44 16.01 -1.35
N PRO A 78 3.48 15.19 -1.09
CA PRO A 78 4.87 15.50 -1.48
C PRO A 78 5.07 15.83 -2.97
N THR A 79 4.22 15.34 -3.88
CA THR A 79 4.34 15.67 -5.31
C THR A 79 3.86 17.07 -5.68
N HIS A 80 3.32 17.84 -4.72
CA HIS A 80 2.91 19.23 -4.93
C HIS A 80 4.02 20.11 -5.56
N TYR A 81 5.29 19.83 -5.25
CA TYR A 81 6.44 20.56 -5.81
C TYR A 81 6.76 20.23 -7.27
N LEU A 82 6.18 19.16 -7.82
CA LEU A 82 6.43 18.73 -9.19
C LEU A 82 5.48 19.42 -10.18
N PRO A 83 5.90 19.64 -11.44
CA PRO A 83 4.98 20.05 -12.52
C PRO A 83 3.80 19.10 -12.70
N THR A 84 2.67 19.61 -13.18
CA THR A 84 1.40 18.87 -13.33
C THR A 84 1.48 17.54 -14.10
N PRO A 85 2.34 17.36 -15.14
CA PRO A 85 2.47 16.07 -15.79
C PRO A 85 3.01 14.99 -14.85
N TRP A 86 3.97 15.34 -14.00
CA TRP A 86 4.58 14.40 -13.06
C TRP A 86 3.65 14.02 -11.93
N GLN A 87 2.88 14.98 -11.40
CA GLN A 87 1.80 14.70 -10.43
C GLN A 87 0.80 13.69 -11.01
N SER A 88 0.40 13.88 -12.27
CA SER A 88 -0.53 12.99 -12.97
C SER A 88 0.03 11.57 -13.13
N ILE A 89 1.32 11.45 -13.48
CA ILE A 89 2.00 10.15 -13.60
C ILE A 89 2.05 9.43 -12.25
N CYS A 90 2.43 10.12 -11.18
CA CYS A 90 2.45 9.55 -9.83
C CYS A 90 1.06 9.07 -9.40
N PHE A 91 0.02 9.86 -9.66
CA PHE A 91 -1.35 9.49 -9.35
C PHE A 91 -1.84 8.29 -10.17
N MET A 92 -1.56 8.25 -11.48
CA MET A 92 -1.89 7.10 -12.34
C MET A 92 -1.19 5.82 -11.86
N PHE A 93 0.08 5.93 -11.45
CA PHE A 93 0.82 4.81 -10.89
C PHE A 93 0.18 4.29 -9.60
N PHE A 94 -0.19 5.17 -8.67
CA PHE A 94 -0.90 4.79 -7.45
C PHE A 94 -2.22 4.07 -7.77
N VAL A 95 -3.05 4.62 -8.67
CA VAL A 95 -4.33 4.00 -9.07
C VAL A 95 -4.11 2.62 -9.69
N PHE A 96 -3.07 2.47 -10.51
CA PHE A 96 -2.69 1.17 -11.07
C PHE A 96 -2.32 0.16 -9.98
N ILE A 97 -1.45 0.54 -9.03
CA ILE A 97 -1.04 -0.34 -7.94
C ILE A 97 -2.24 -0.71 -7.04
N ALA A 98 -3.12 0.25 -6.72
CA ALA A 98 -4.32 -0.01 -5.93
C ALA A 98 -5.30 -1.00 -6.60
N ARG A 99 -5.39 -0.98 -7.94
CA ARG A 99 -6.14 -2.00 -8.69
C ARG A 99 -5.41 -3.35 -8.67
N PHE A 100 -4.09 -3.34 -8.80
CA PHE A 100 -3.28 -4.54 -8.80
C PHE A 100 -3.33 -5.28 -7.45
N THR A 101 -3.28 -4.56 -6.31
CA THR A 101 -3.48 -5.16 -4.97
C THR A 101 -4.84 -5.83 -4.85
N THR A 102 -5.91 -5.15 -5.29
CA THR A 102 -7.27 -5.70 -5.28
C THR A 102 -7.36 -7.02 -6.04
N MET A 103 -6.77 -7.07 -7.26
CA MET A 103 -6.74 -8.29 -8.07
C MET A 103 -5.91 -9.41 -7.43
N ASN A 104 -4.81 -9.09 -6.75
CA ASN A 104 -4.00 -10.07 -6.02
C ASN A 104 -4.79 -10.70 -4.87
N VAL A 105 -5.57 -9.92 -4.11
CA VAL A 105 -6.45 -10.43 -3.05
C VAL A 105 -7.52 -11.36 -3.63
N CYS A 106 -8.15 -10.98 -4.75
CA CYS A 106 -9.09 -11.86 -5.45
C CYS A 106 -8.43 -13.17 -5.89
N SER A 107 -7.20 -13.11 -6.41
CA SER A 107 -6.45 -14.29 -6.84
C SER A 107 -6.12 -15.22 -5.67
N GLN A 108 -5.75 -14.67 -4.50
CA GLN A 108 -5.55 -15.45 -3.28
C GLN A 108 -6.83 -16.13 -2.81
N PHE A 109 -7.97 -15.41 -2.85
CA PHE A 109 -9.26 -15.97 -2.48
C PHE A 109 -9.62 -17.17 -3.37
N VAL A 110 -9.50 -17.02 -4.69
CA VAL A 110 -9.77 -18.10 -5.64
C VAL A 110 -8.84 -19.28 -5.42
N PHE A 111 -7.53 -19.03 -5.19
CA PHE A 111 -6.58 -20.09 -4.91
C PHE A 111 -6.98 -20.89 -3.66
N ARG A 112 -7.26 -20.21 -2.54
CA ARG A 112 -7.71 -20.86 -1.30
C ARG A 112 -8.99 -21.65 -1.49
N TYR A 113 -9.97 -21.09 -2.21
CA TYR A 113 -11.23 -21.78 -2.50
C TYR A 113 -10.98 -23.09 -3.27
N LEU A 114 -10.15 -23.04 -4.31
CA LEU A 114 -9.81 -24.22 -5.11
C LEU A 114 -9.05 -25.27 -4.30
N THR A 115 -8.15 -24.88 -3.39
CA THR A 115 -7.41 -25.82 -2.54
C THR A 115 -8.29 -26.52 -1.50
N VAL A 116 -9.40 -25.90 -1.09
CA VAL A 116 -10.32 -26.49 -0.08
C VAL A 116 -11.41 -27.34 -0.73
N VAL A 117 -11.93 -26.92 -1.88
CA VAL A 117 -13.09 -27.56 -2.52
C VAL A 117 -12.69 -28.68 -3.49
N ARG A 118 -11.49 -28.62 -4.08
CA ARG A 118 -10.91 -29.71 -4.87
C ARG A 118 -9.82 -30.40 -4.09
#